data_AF-A0A1G2ZAT0-F1
#
_entry.id   AF-A0A1G2ZAT0-F1
#
_cell.length_a   1.000
_cell.length_b   1.000
_cell.length_c   1.000
_cell.angle_alpha   90.00
_cell.angle_beta   90.00
_cell.angle_gamma   90.00
#
_symmetry.space_group_name_H-M   'P 1'
#
loop_
_entity.id
_entity.type
_entity.pdbx_description
1 polymer ?
#
loop_
_entity_poly.entity_id
_entity_poly.type
_entity_poly.pdbx_seq_one_letter_code
_entity_poly.pdbx_strand_id
1 'polypeptide(L)'
;MADNIELNAGTGGAILATDDVASVHHQLVKLEYGADGAAAMVSASNPLPVDLVGNLTPKRAKISCAASGDNTLVAAVSGKRIRVLSIALIATDAVEVYFKSAGGTAIFADGTSPVPLDKAGASGPAGMVLNFNPVGWLQTDVADEALEVNLSAAVGVCGALTYVEVD
;
A
#
# COMPACT_ATOMS: atom_id res chain seq x y z
N MET A 1 -37.31 24.29 21.14
CA MET A 1 -38.37 24.17 20.13
C MET A 1 -38.13 22.84 19.44
N ALA A 2 -39.12 21.97 19.30
CA ALA A 2 -38.91 20.74 18.54
C ALA A 2 -38.68 21.14 17.08
N ASP A 3 -37.59 20.67 16.49
CA ASP A 3 -37.15 21.05 15.14
C ASP A 3 -37.81 20.20 14.05
N ASN A 4 -39.06 19.82 14.31
CA ASN A 4 -39.77 18.84 13.51
C ASN A 4 -40.76 19.56 12.61
N ILE A 5 -41.01 19.01 11.42
CA ILE A 5 -42.05 19.52 10.53
C ILE A 5 -43.27 18.60 10.56
N GLU A 6 -44.47 19.19 10.67
CA GLU A 6 -45.73 18.47 10.51
C GLU A 6 -46.13 18.48 9.03
N LEU A 7 -46.25 17.30 8.41
CA LEU A 7 -46.48 17.17 6.97
C LEU A 7 -47.89 17.62 6.53
N ASN A 8 -48.85 17.71 7.46
CA ASN A 8 -50.19 18.26 7.22
C ASN A 8 -50.71 18.94 8.49
N ALA A 9 -50.72 20.28 8.50
CA ALA A 9 -51.15 21.10 9.65
C ALA A 9 -52.67 21.02 9.96
N GLY A 10 -53.43 20.21 9.21
CA GLY A 10 -54.80 19.81 9.57
C GLY A 10 -54.83 18.78 10.70
N THR A 11 -55.89 17.99 10.79
CA THR A 11 -56.06 17.00 11.86
C THR A 11 -55.43 15.65 11.50
N GLY A 12 -54.09 15.56 11.53
CA GLY A 12 -53.39 14.26 11.51
C GLY A 12 -52.16 14.12 10.63
N GLY A 13 -51.34 15.18 10.47
CA GLY A 13 -50.05 15.06 9.81
C GLY A 13 -49.04 14.24 10.64
N ALA A 14 -48.25 13.39 9.98
CA ALA A 14 -47.11 12.77 10.65
C ALA A 14 -46.03 13.82 10.96
N ILE A 15 -45.34 13.64 12.09
CA ILE A 15 -44.17 14.44 12.45
C ILE A 15 -42.95 13.85 11.73
N LEU A 16 -42.35 14.63 10.84
CA LEU A 16 -41.07 14.29 10.23
C LEU A 16 -39.95 14.94 11.06
N ALA A 17 -39.01 14.13 11.52
CA ALA A 17 -37.81 14.63 12.18
C ALA A 17 -36.95 15.38 11.15
N THR A 18 -36.64 16.64 11.46
CA THR A 18 -35.79 17.51 10.65
C THR A 18 -34.74 18.19 11.53
N ASP A 19 -33.78 18.86 10.90
CA ASP A 19 -32.74 19.70 11.51
C ASP A 19 -32.78 21.07 10.81
N ASP A 20 -33.08 22.14 11.55
CA ASP A 20 -33.11 23.52 11.07
C ASP A 20 -31.70 24.09 11.14
N VAL A 21 -31.09 24.19 9.96
CA VAL A 21 -29.79 24.82 9.76
C VAL A 21 -30.00 26.12 9.01
N ALA A 22 -29.89 27.23 9.74
CA ALA A 22 -30.03 28.58 9.19
C ALA A 22 -31.38 28.83 8.49
N SER A 23 -32.48 28.40 9.12
CA SER A 23 -33.87 28.54 8.63
C SER A 23 -34.21 27.64 7.44
N VAL A 24 -33.49 26.54 7.27
CA VAL A 24 -33.74 25.50 6.26
C VAL A 24 -33.80 24.14 6.96
N HIS A 25 -34.91 23.42 6.79
CA HIS A 25 -35.06 22.08 7.34
C HIS A 25 -34.35 21.02 6.48
N HIS A 26 -33.41 20.32 7.08
CA HIS A 26 -32.74 19.13 6.55
C HIS A 26 -33.39 17.87 7.11
N GLN A 27 -33.62 16.85 6.30
CA GLN A 27 -34.20 15.59 6.78
C GLN A 27 -33.15 14.71 7.46
N LEU A 28 -33.45 14.21 8.66
CA LEU A 28 -32.66 13.17 9.34
C LEU A 28 -33.27 11.80 9.07
N VAL A 29 -32.95 11.23 7.91
CA VAL A 29 -33.48 9.91 7.49
C VAL A 29 -32.47 8.81 7.75
N LYS A 30 -32.96 7.64 8.17
CA LYS A 30 -32.15 6.43 8.13
C LYS A 30 -32.23 5.87 6.71
N LEU A 31 -31.09 5.78 6.05
CA LEU A 31 -31.01 5.41 4.64
C LEU A 31 -31.32 3.92 4.42
N GLU A 32 -32.17 3.66 3.43
CA GLU A 32 -32.36 2.34 2.83
C GLU A 32 -31.79 2.35 1.41
N TYR A 33 -31.24 1.21 0.97
CA TYR A 33 -30.79 1.02 -0.40
C TYR A 33 -31.05 -0.42 -0.84
N GLY A 34 -31.10 -0.63 -2.16
CA GLY A 34 -31.30 -1.95 -2.75
C GLY A 34 -31.66 -1.86 -4.23
N ALA A 35 -32.05 -3.01 -4.80
CA ALA A 35 -32.50 -3.10 -6.19
C ALA A 35 -33.90 -2.48 -6.36
N ASP A 36 -34.36 -2.33 -7.60
CA ASP A 36 -35.73 -1.89 -7.87
C ASP A 36 -36.76 -2.83 -7.20
N GLY A 37 -37.70 -2.25 -6.46
CA GLY A 37 -38.70 -2.98 -5.67
C GLY A 37 -38.20 -3.62 -4.36
N ALA A 38 -36.95 -3.42 -3.94
CA ALA A 38 -36.42 -3.95 -2.67
C ALA A 38 -35.44 -2.99 -1.99
N ALA A 39 -35.66 -2.66 -0.72
CA ALA A 39 -34.80 -1.76 0.04
C ALA A 39 -34.46 -2.34 1.42
N ALA A 40 -33.24 -2.12 1.89
CA ALA A 40 -32.78 -2.56 3.20
C ALA A 40 -31.99 -1.45 3.91
N MET A 41 -32.15 -1.36 5.23
CA MET A 41 -31.44 -0.39 6.06
C MET A 41 -29.92 -0.59 5.97
N VAL A 42 -29.18 0.53 6.00
CA VAL A 42 -27.74 0.49 6.21
C VAL A 42 -27.43 -0.11 7.59
N SER A 43 -26.65 -1.19 7.58
CA SER A 43 -26.21 -1.92 8.78
C SER A 43 -24.81 -2.52 8.57
N ALA A 44 -24.22 -3.10 9.62
CA ALA A 44 -22.92 -3.79 9.49
C ALA A 44 -22.97 -5.01 8.55
N SER A 45 -24.13 -5.68 8.47
CA SER A 45 -24.36 -6.81 7.56
C SER A 45 -24.83 -6.39 6.15
N ASN A 46 -25.15 -5.11 5.95
CA ASN A 46 -25.61 -4.53 4.69
C ASN A 46 -25.12 -3.07 4.58
N PRO A 47 -23.80 -2.86 4.40
CA PRO A 47 -23.20 -1.53 4.36
C PRO A 47 -23.40 -0.88 2.99
N LEU A 48 -23.38 0.46 2.93
CA LEU A 48 -23.48 1.17 1.65
C LEU A 48 -22.43 0.67 0.64
N PRO A 49 -22.80 0.50 -0.64
CA PRO A 49 -21.85 0.15 -1.68
C PRO A 49 -20.80 1.27 -1.80
N VAL A 50 -19.60 0.98 -1.35
CA VAL A 50 -18.42 1.84 -1.54
C VAL A 50 -17.42 1.05 -2.34
N ASP A 51 -16.89 1.64 -3.41
CA ASP A 51 -15.75 1.06 -4.11
C ASP A 51 -14.46 1.62 -3.49
N LEU A 52 -13.59 0.73 -3.03
CA LEU A 52 -12.33 1.14 -2.45
C LEU A 52 -11.27 1.14 -3.56
N VAL A 53 -11.26 2.22 -4.33
CA VAL A 53 -10.28 2.41 -5.41
C VAL A 53 -8.89 2.53 -4.81
N GLY A 54 -7.99 1.61 -5.19
CA GLY A 54 -6.59 1.62 -4.75
C GLY A 54 -6.33 1.02 -3.37
N ASN A 55 -7.11 0.01 -2.94
CA ASN A 55 -6.80 -0.73 -1.72
C ASN A 55 -5.49 -1.53 -1.84
N LEU A 56 -4.38 -0.90 -1.48
CA LEU A 56 -3.07 -1.54 -1.44
C LEU A 56 -2.87 -2.20 -0.08
N THR A 57 -2.75 -3.53 -0.07
CA THR A 57 -2.46 -4.29 1.15
C THR A 57 -0.95 -4.41 1.35
N PRO A 58 -0.34 -3.80 2.40
CA PRO A 58 1.08 -3.94 2.63
C PRO A 58 1.46 -5.37 2.98
N LYS A 59 2.44 -5.90 2.26
CA LYS A 59 3.07 -7.20 2.46
C LYS A 59 4.51 -7.01 2.97
N ARG A 60 5.05 -8.03 3.63
CA ARG A 60 6.41 -8.02 4.19
C ARG A 60 7.22 -9.18 3.63
N ALA A 61 8.49 -8.95 3.35
CA ALA A 61 9.44 -9.98 2.96
C ALA A 61 10.72 -9.87 3.80
N LYS A 62 11.26 -11.01 4.21
CA LYS A 62 12.59 -11.08 4.82
C LYS A 62 13.65 -10.98 3.73
N ILE A 63 14.76 -10.32 4.01
CA ILE A 63 15.96 -10.33 3.18
C ILE A 63 16.94 -11.28 3.85
N SER A 64 17.41 -12.28 3.11
CA SER A 64 18.35 -13.30 3.57
C SER A 64 19.06 -13.89 2.35
N CYS A 65 19.83 -13.05 1.66
CA CYS A 65 20.58 -13.42 0.47
C CYS A 65 22.07 -13.56 0.80
N ALA A 66 22.77 -14.39 0.02
CA ALA A 66 24.21 -14.61 0.17
C ALA A 66 24.88 -15.09 -1.13
N ALA A 67 24.12 -15.31 -2.21
CA ALA A 67 24.69 -15.68 -3.49
C ALA A 67 25.24 -14.43 -4.18
N SER A 68 26.37 -14.56 -4.88
CA SER A 68 26.81 -13.50 -5.80
C SER A 68 25.86 -13.45 -7.00
N GLY A 69 25.63 -12.24 -7.52
CA GLY A 69 24.66 -11.99 -8.58
C GLY A 69 23.25 -11.80 -8.05
N ASP A 70 22.27 -12.17 -8.86
CA ASP A 70 20.86 -11.88 -8.61
C ASP A 70 20.26 -12.80 -7.54
N ASN A 71 19.62 -12.20 -6.53
CA ASN A 71 18.91 -12.89 -5.47
C ASN A 71 17.47 -12.38 -5.42
N THR A 72 16.51 -13.27 -5.62
CA THR A 72 15.08 -12.94 -5.55
C THR A 72 14.65 -12.59 -4.12
N LEU A 73 14.09 -11.39 -3.94
CA LEU A 73 13.54 -10.91 -2.66
C LEU A 73 12.04 -11.13 -2.55
N VAL A 74 11.32 -10.88 -3.65
CA VAL A 74 9.88 -11.08 -3.77
C VAL A 74 9.63 -11.73 -5.12
N ALA A 75 8.95 -12.88 -5.12
CA ALA A 75 8.60 -13.58 -6.35
C ALA A 75 7.67 -12.74 -7.23
N ALA A 76 7.70 -12.97 -8.53
CA ALA A 76 6.79 -12.35 -9.48
C ALA A 76 5.33 -12.61 -9.09
N VAL A 77 4.49 -11.59 -9.26
CA VAL A 77 3.05 -11.68 -9.01
C VAL A 77 2.32 -11.39 -10.31
N SER A 78 1.38 -12.27 -10.68
CA SER A 78 0.77 -12.18 -12.00
C SER A 78 -0.01 -10.89 -12.19
N GLY A 79 0.29 -10.17 -13.28
CA GLY A 79 -0.33 -8.90 -13.63
C GLY A 79 -0.04 -7.77 -12.65
N LYS A 80 0.97 -7.90 -11.80
CA LYS A 80 1.34 -6.89 -10.79
C LYS A 80 2.80 -6.51 -10.87
N ARG A 81 3.06 -5.28 -10.47
CA ARG A 81 4.39 -4.75 -10.14
C ARG A 81 4.57 -4.72 -8.62
N ILE A 82 5.81 -4.88 -8.17
CA ILE A 82 6.16 -4.86 -6.75
C ILE A 82 6.68 -3.48 -6.42
N ARG A 83 5.95 -2.70 -5.61
CA ARG A 83 6.37 -1.37 -5.15
C ARG A 83 6.82 -1.44 -3.70
N VAL A 84 8.06 -1.05 -3.43
CA VAL A 84 8.65 -1.08 -2.09
C VAL A 84 8.37 0.22 -1.35
N LEU A 85 7.71 0.11 -0.20
CA LEU A 85 7.33 1.24 0.67
C LEU A 85 8.43 1.57 1.69
N SER A 86 9.15 0.55 2.16
CA SER A 86 10.27 0.70 3.09
C SER A 86 11.20 -0.50 2.98
N ILE A 87 12.49 -0.31 3.22
CA ILE A 87 13.47 -1.38 3.26
C ILE A 87 14.55 -1.06 4.30
N ALA A 88 14.98 -2.09 5.04
CA ALA A 88 16.17 -2.04 5.86
C ALA A 88 17.00 -3.28 5.54
N LEU A 89 18.29 -3.08 5.25
CA LEU A 89 19.22 -4.15 4.96
C LEU A 89 20.60 -3.85 5.56
N ILE A 90 21.32 -4.90 5.91
CA ILE A 90 22.64 -4.87 6.53
C ILE A 90 23.48 -5.98 5.90
N ALA A 91 24.72 -5.68 5.55
CA ALA A 91 25.68 -6.66 5.05
C ALA A 91 26.51 -7.26 6.20
N THR A 92 26.89 -8.52 6.07
CA THR A 92 27.76 -9.20 7.03
C THR A 92 29.25 -8.85 6.84
N ASP A 93 29.62 -8.42 5.64
CA ASP A 93 30.96 -8.02 5.19
C ASP A 93 30.86 -7.03 4.00
N ALA A 94 31.97 -6.61 3.42
CA ALA A 94 32.00 -5.70 2.28
C ALA A 94 31.33 -6.29 1.03
N VAL A 95 30.30 -5.62 0.50
CA VAL A 95 29.58 -6.01 -0.72
C VAL A 95 28.91 -4.80 -1.35
N GLU A 96 28.80 -4.78 -2.66
CA GLU A 96 28.04 -3.76 -3.38
C GLU A 96 26.69 -4.32 -3.80
N VAL A 97 25.64 -3.51 -3.66
CA VAL A 97 24.27 -3.92 -3.99
C VAL A 97 23.56 -2.92 -4.89
N TYR A 98 22.69 -3.44 -5.74
CA TYR A 98 21.67 -2.66 -6.44
C TYR A 98 20.39 -3.49 -6.57
N PHE A 99 19.26 -2.83 -6.74
CA PHE A 99 17.98 -3.49 -6.95
C PHE A 99 17.62 -3.49 -8.41
N LYS A 100 17.01 -4.58 -8.85
CA LYS A 100 16.58 -4.74 -10.22
C LYS A 100 15.26 -5.49 -10.28
N SER A 101 14.61 -5.34 -11.42
CA SER A 101 13.56 -6.26 -11.84
C SER A 101 14.23 -7.47 -12.49
N ALA A 102 13.65 -8.66 -12.33
CA ALA A 102 14.24 -9.90 -12.85
C ALA A 102 14.50 -9.86 -14.38
N GLY A 103 13.80 -9.00 -15.14
CA GLY A 103 14.06 -8.77 -16.56
C GLY A 103 15.38 -8.07 -16.88
N GLY A 104 16.13 -7.62 -15.87
CA GLY A 104 17.47 -7.02 -16.04
C GLY A 104 17.52 -5.51 -15.78
N THR A 105 16.38 -4.82 -15.76
CA THR A 105 16.32 -3.37 -15.50
C THR A 105 16.68 -3.07 -14.04
N ALA A 106 17.77 -2.32 -13.83
CA ALA A 106 18.10 -1.78 -12.51
C ALA A 106 17.11 -0.67 -12.13
N ILE A 107 16.60 -0.70 -10.90
CA ILE A 107 15.50 0.18 -10.42
C ILE A 107 15.91 1.00 -9.20
N PHE A 108 17.08 0.72 -8.62
CA PHE A 108 17.72 1.54 -7.59
C PHE A 108 19.22 1.24 -7.56
N ALA A 109 20.04 2.27 -7.82
CA ALA A 109 21.45 2.11 -8.19
C ALA A 109 21.61 1.22 -9.45
N ASP A 110 22.84 0.89 -9.84
CA ASP A 110 23.11 -0.04 -10.94
C ASP A 110 24.52 -0.65 -10.82
N GLY A 111 24.91 -1.52 -11.76
CA GLY A 111 26.23 -2.16 -11.76
C GLY A 111 27.42 -1.23 -12.04
N THR A 112 27.18 0.03 -12.43
CA THR A 112 28.23 1.05 -12.64
C THR A 112 28.33 2.01 -11.44
N SER A 113 27.24 2.20 -10.70
CA SER A 113 27.17 3.03 -9.50
C SER A 113 26.35 2.31 -8.42
N PRO A 114 26.85 1.17 -7.89
CA PRO A 114 26.14 0.40 -6.88
C PRO A 114 26.24 1.07 -5.51
N VAL A 115 25.44 0.60 -4.55
CA VAL A 115 25.56 1.05 -3.16
C VAL A 115 26.56 0.17 -2.42
N PRO A 116 27.70 0.72 -1.96
CA PRO A 116 28.66 -0.03 -1.18
C PRO A 116 28.16 -0.21 0.24
N LEU A 117 28.17 -1.45 0.72
CA LEU A 117 27.88 -1.81 2.10
C LEU A 117 29.13 -2.44 2.70
N ASP A 118 29.49 -2.04 3.91
CA ASP A 118 30.64 -2.57 4.60
C ASP A 118 30.44 -2.48 6.12
N LYS A 119 30.37 -3.64 6.77
CA LYS A 119 30.25 -3.72 8.24
C LYS A 119 31.43 -3.05 8.95
N ALA A 120 32.63 -3.09 8.36
CA ALA A 120 33.83 -2.48 8.92
C ALA A 120 33.85 -0.95 8.75
N GLY A 121 32.99 -0.39 7.89
CA GLY A 121 32.90 1.05 7.66
C GLY A 121 34.00 1.63 6.76
N ALA A 122 34.84 0.81 6.15
CA ALA A 122 35.98 1.26 5.35
C ALA A 122 35.56 1.69 3.93
N SER A 123 34.62 0.97 3.33
CA SER A 123 34.16 1.22 1.95
C SER A 123 32.73 1.73 1.86
N GLY A 124 31.97 1.74 2.96
CA GLY A 124 30.58 2.17 3.01
C GLY A 124 29.94 1.94 4.39
N PRO A 125 28.68 2.33 4.60
CA PRO A 125 27.96 2.00 5.83
C PRO A 125 27.67 0.49 5.92
N ALA A 126 27.45 -0.04 7.12
CA ALA A 126 27.10 -1.46 7.30
C ALA A 126 25.78 -1.88 6.63
N GLY A 127 24.92 -0.92 6.31
CA GLY A 127 23.60 -1.14 5.78
C GLY A 127 22.95 0.15 5.31
N MET A 128 21.73 0.03 4.81
CA MET A 128 20.90 1.17 4.42
C MET A 128 19.47 1.00 4.93
N VAL A 129 18.81 2.13 5.17
CA VAL A 129 17.39 2.17 5.52
C VAL A 129 16.70 3.20 4.63
N LEU A 130 15.68 2.75 3.89
CA LEU A 130 14.70 3.61 3.26
C LEU A 130 13.43 3.54 4.12
N ASN A 131 13.14 4.63 4.84
CA ASN A 131 11.99 4.74 5.74
C ASN A 131 10.67 4.59 4.99
N PHE A 132 9.55 4.49 5.70
CA PHE A 132 8.25 4.42 5.04
C PHE A 132 8.02 5.62 4.09
N ASN A 133 7.74 5.31 2.82
CA ASN A 133 7.31 6.24 1.80
C ASN A 133 5.95 5.75 1.24
N PRO A 134 4.87 6.53 1.39
CA PRO A 134 3.53 6.11 0.98
C PRO A 134 3.39 5.87 -0.53
N VAL A 135 4.24 6.49 -1.36
CA VAL A 135 4.24 6.29 -2.83
C VAL A 135 5.34 5.34 -3.30
N GLY A 136 6.12 4.78 -2.38
CA GLY A 136 7.21 3.86 -2.65
C GLY A 136 8.53 4.53 -3.07
N TRP A 137 9.63 3.82 -2.83
CA TRP A 137 10.98 4.25 -3.22
C TRP A 137 11.40 3.73 -4.58
N LEU A 138 11.02 2.48 -4.87
CA LEU A 138 11.36 1.75 -6.07
C LEU A 138 10.23 0.79 -6.40
N GLN A 139 10.16 0.39 -7.67
CA GLN A 139 9.17 -0.55 -8.17
C GLN A 139 9.77 -1.36 -9.30
N THR A 140 9.31 -2.61 -9.46
CA THR A 140 9.63 -3.36 -10.69
C THR A 140 9.16 -2.63 -11.93
N ASP A 141 9.96 -2.71 -12.98
CA ASP A 141 9.82 -1.95 -14.23
C ASP A 141 8.51 -2.32 -14.95
N VAL A 142 8.28 -3.62 -15.10
CA VAL A 142 7.08 -4.20 -15.71
C VAL A 142 6.40 -5.19 -14.76
N ALA A 143 5.14 -5.50 -15.06
CA ALA A 143 4.38 -6.53 -14.35
C ALA A 143 4.98 -7.92 -14.58
N ASP A 144 4.60 -8.88 -13.72
CA ASP A 144 5.05 -10.29 -13.82
C ASP A 144 6.55 -10.50 -13.58
N GLU A 145 7.27 -9.48 -13.11
CA GLU A 145 8.68 -9.59 -12.74
C GLU A 145 8.89 -9.66 -11.23
N ALA A 146 9.87 -10.46 -10.83
CA ALA A 146 10.31 -10.56 -9.45
C ALA A 146 11.17 -9.35 -9.07
N LEU A 147 11.11 -8.94 -7.81
CA LEU A 147 12.04 -7.96 -7.24
C LEU A 147 13.30 -8.68 -6.78
N GLU A 148 14.44 -8.23 -7.27
CA GLU A 148 15.74 -8.83 -6.97
C GLU A 148 16.73 -7.80 -6.43
N VAL A 149 17.68 -8.31 -5.65
CA VAL A 149 18.89 -7.58 -5.28
C VAL A 149 20.08 -8.31 -5.89
N ASN A 150 20.95 -7.57 -6.56
CA ASN A 150 22.21 -8.09 -7.05
C ASN A 150 23.31 -7.83 -6.01
N LEU A 151 24.18 -8.82 -5.81
CA LEU A 151 25.33 -8.72 -4.89
C LEU A 151 26.63 -8.90 -5.68
N SER A 152 27.59 -7.99 -5.52
CA SER A 152 28.88 -8.08 -6.20
C SER A 152 29.75 -9.27 -5.77
N ALA A 153 29.43 -9.91 -4.63
CA ALA A 153 30.14 -11.07 -4.09
C ALA A 153 29.20 -11.97 -3.27
N ALA A 154 29.67 -13.17 -2.94
CA ALA A 154 28.92 -14.12 -2.11
C ALA A 154 29.02 -13.74 -0.61
N VAL A 155 28.36 -12.64 -0.25
CA VAL A 155 28.36 -12.06 1.10
C VAL A 155 26.93 -12.02 1.63
N GLY A 156 26.75 -12.33 2.91
CA GLY A 156 25.44 -12.30 3.55
C GLY A 156 24.86 -10.88 3.58
N VAL A 157 23.63 -10.72 3.10
CA VAL A 157 22.83 -9.51 3.28
C VAL A 157 21.50 -9.91 3.92
N CYS A 158 21.18 -9.29 5.05
CA CYS A 158 19.99 -9.59 5.82
C CYS A 158 19.16 -8.33 6.10
N GLY A 159 17.88 -8.50 6.36
CA GLY A 159 16.97 -7.38 6.58
C GLY A 159 15.52 -7.71 6.35
N ALA A 160 14.72 -6.68 6.06
CA ALA A 160 13.32 -6.82 5.70
C ALA A 160 12.86 -5.65 4.84
N LEU A 161 11.82 -5.89 4.05
CA LEU A 161 11.12 -4.86 3.29
C LEU A 161 9.61 -4.97 3.47
N THR A 162 8.95 -3.85 3.26
CA THR A 162 7.49 -3.74 3.15
C THR A 162 7.17 -3.28 1.75
N TYR A 163 6.24 -3.96 1.07
CA TYR A 163 5.87 -3.69 -0.31
C TYR A 163 4.35 -3.80 -0.51
N VAL A 164 3.88 -3.32 -1.64
CA VAL A 164 2.52 -3.49 -2.13
C VAL A 164 2.57 -3.98 -3.57
N GLU A 165 1.54 -4.71 -3.96
CA GLU A 165 1.30 -5.11 -5.35
C GLU A 165 0.44 -4.05 -6.02
N VAL A 166 0.94 -3.50 -7.12
CA VAL A 166 0.24 -2.47 -7.90
C VAL A 166 0.06 -2.96 -9.33
N ASP A 167 -0.90 -2.37 -10.05
CA ASP A 167 -1.06 -2.57 -11.49
C ASP A 167 0.12 -1.95 -12.27
#